data_AF-A0AAD1W949-F1
#
_entry.id   AF-A0AAD1W949-F1
#
_cell.length_a   1.000
_cell.length_b   1.000
_cell.length_c   1.000
_cell.angle_alpha   90.00
_cell.angle_beta   90.00
_cell.angle_gamma   90.00
#
_symmetry.space_group_name_H-M   'P 1'
#
loop_
_entity.id
_entity.type
_entity.pdbx_description
1 polymer ?
#
loop_
_entity_poly.entity_id
_entity_poly.type
_entity_poly.pdbx_seq_one_letter_code
_entity_poly.pdbx_strand_id
1 'polypeptide(L)'
;MEKARKKVFMYYWPGCEVEILGVKPSYCREYYDNPSDVNFTKAVSDALQFLRNGETDMAAVYYERIDVEGHHYGPWSEERRNATRVVDHVLWTLNQEVTKTDLQSDLNVILFSDHGMTDIYWMDKVIELVTYIDLNDITQLKDRGAVVSVWPAEGKEDKVYNQLKSIEHANVYKKEDIPDRFHYKKGKFVSPLTIIAEEGWFITVSKDKLPFWKNGASQAWQHGWHGYDNEFIDMRGFFMAYGPDFKVNYKSGPIRAVDVYNIMCTVLGIEPLSNNGSWSRIKDILINQATMVRPVQLEHCLLVMFLLLLLSLWA
;
A
#
# COMPACT_ATOMS: atom_id res chain seq x y z
N MET A 1 -6.92 -15.75 3.28
CA MET A 1 -6.78 -16.28 4.65
C MET A 1 -8.11 -16.78 5.19
N GLU A 2 -9.08 -15.90 5.42
CA GLU A 2 -10.39 -16.26 5.97
C GLU A 2 -11.11 -17.39 5.21
N LYS A 3 -11.17 -17.30 3.87
CA LYS A 3 -11.74 -18.38 3.03
C LYS A 3 -10.97 -19.71 3.12
N ALA A 4 -9.71 -19.67 3.54
CA ALA A 4 -8.87 -20.84 3.82
C ALA A 4 -8.91 -21.26 5.30
N ARG A 5 -9.88 -20.74 6.08
CA ARG A 5 -10.08 -21.02 7.51
C ARG A 5 -8.91 -20.61 8.41
N LYS A 6 -8.10 -19.64 7.96
CA LYS A 6 -7.10 -18.96 8.77
C LYS A 6 -7.70 -17.68 9.35
N LYS A 7 -7.47 -17.43 10.63
CA LYS A 7 -8.00 -16.27 11.36
C LYS A 7 -7.10 -15.05 11.13
N VAL A 8 -7.72 -13.90 10.89
CA VAL A 8 -7.00 -12.63 10.65
C VAL A 8 -7.50 -11.54 11.60
N PHE A 9 -6.56 -10.91 12.30
CA PHE A 9 -6.83 -9.78 13.18
C PHE A 9 -6.23 -8.52 12.58
N MET A 10 -7.03 -7.49 12.37
CA MET A 10 -6.60 -6.24 11.75
C MET A 10 -6.82 -5.06 12.70
N TYR A 11 -5.81 -4.22 12.84
CA TYR A 11 -5.83 -3.03 13.70
C TYR A 11 -5.63 -1.79 12.85
N TYR A 12 -6.68 -0.98 12.76
CA TYR A 12 -6.74 0.29 12.04
C TYR A 12 -6.47 0.19 10.53
N TRP A 13 -6.42 -1.02 9.99
CA TRP A 13 -6.10 -1.25 8.59
C TRP A 13 -7.26 -0.78 7.70
N PRO A 14 -7.08 0.25 6.87
CA PRO A 14 -8.17 0.76 6.03
C PRO A 14 -8.74 -0.35 5.14
N GLY A 15 -10.05 -0.58 5.24
CA GLY A 15 -10.76 -1.63 4.53
C GLY A 15 -11.03 -2.91 5.33
N CYS A 16 -10.52 -3.04 6.57
CA CYS A 16 -10.88 -4.19 7.42
C CYS A 16 -12.35 -4.18 7.85
N GLU A 17 -12.96 -3.00 7.89
CA GLU A 17 -14.36 -2.77 8.26
C GLU A 17 -15.35 -3.20 7.16
N VAL A 18 -14.85 -3.30 5.92
CA VAL A 18 -15.63 -3.57 4.71
C VAL A 18 -15.82 -5.07 4.52
N GLU A 19 -17.04 -5.47 4.15
CA GLU A 19 -17.27 -6.82 3.65
C GLU A 19 -16.80 -6.93 2.20
N ILE A 20 -15.65 -7.59 1.99
CA ILE A 20 -15.04 -7.74 0.66
C ILE A 20 -15.34 -9.15 0.16
N LEU A 21 -16.12 -9.24 -0.93
CA LEU A 21 -16.52 -10.51 -1.56
C LEU A 21 -17.21 -11.48 -0.57
N GLY A 22 -18.09 -10.94 0.28
CA GLY A 22 -18.90 -11.70 1.22
C GLY A 22 -18.19 -12.11 2.52
N VAL A 23 -17.00 -11.57 2.80
CA VAL A 23 -16.16 -11.98 3.93
C VAL A 23 -15.60 -10.77 4.66
N LYS A 24 -15.54 -10.87 5.99
CA LYS A 24 -14.85 -9.95 6.90
C LYS A 24 -13.68 -10.68 7.60
N PRO A 25 -12.64 -9.96 8.05
CA PRO A 25 -11.63 -10.55 8.92
C PRO A 25 -12.25 -11.02 10.25
N SER A 26 -11.61 -12.00 10.89
CA SER A 26 -12.01 -12.55 12.19
C SER A 26 -12.08 -11.48 13.28
N TYR A 27 -11.23 -10.45 13.18
CA TYR A 27 -11.29 -9.25 14.02
C TYR A 27 -10.86 -8.02 13.21
N CYS A 28 -11.58 -6.91 13.37
CA CYS A 28 -11.20 -5.61 12.84
C CYS A 28 -11.41 -4.55 13.93
N ARG A 29 -10.33 -3.86 14.30
CA ARG A 29 -10.41 -2.58 14.98
C ARG A 29 -10.43 -1.50 13.92
N GLU A 30 -11.60 -0.91 13.70
CA GLU A 30 -11.81 0.08 12.64
C GLU A 30 -10.94 1.34 12.84
N TYR A 31 -10.55 1.94 11.73
CA TYR A 31 -9.91 3.26 11.70
C TYR A 31 -11.01 4.33 11.73
N TYR A 32 -11.01 5.19 12.75
CA TYR A 32 -11.92 6.34 12.86
C TYR A 32 -11.17 7.67 12.80
N ASP A 33 -10.04 7.71 13.49
CA ASP A 33 -9.10 8.81 13.60
C ASP A 33 -7.67 8.29 13.56
N ASN A 34 -6.70 9.18 13.31
CA ASN A 34 -5.28 8.83 13.28
C ASN A 34 -4.87 8.14 14.60
N PRO A 35 -4.44 6.87 14.56
CA PRO A 35 -4.04 6.14 15.76
C PRO A 35 -2.89 6.85 16.48
N SER A 36 -3.09 7.17 17.77
CA SER A 36 -2.01 7.72 18.60
C SER A 36 -0.86 6.72 18.80
N ASP A 37 0.29 7.22 19.23
CA ASP A 37 1.46 6.41 19.60
C ASP A 37 1.09 5.30 20.62
N VAL A 38 0.19 5.62 21.57
CA VAL A 38 -0.33 4.68 22.56
C VAL A 38 -1.21 3.62 21.91
N ASN A 39 -2.06 4.01 20.95
CA ASN A 39 -2.88 3.09 20.19
C ASN A 39 -2.04 2.11 19.36
N PHE A 40 -1.02 2.62 18.68
CA PHE A 40 -0.09 1.80 17.90
C PHE A 40 0.68 0.81 18.79
N THR A 41 1.27 1.31 19.88
CA THR A 41 1.99 0.46 20.85
C THR A 41 1.11 -0.66 21.38
N LYS A 42 -0.14 -0.33 21.75
CA LYS A 42 -1.11 -1.32 22.23
C LYS A 42 -1.50 -2.31 21.13
N ALA A 43 -1.74 -1.87 19.90
CA ALA A 43 -2.11 -2.75 18.80
C ALA A 43 -1.01 -3.76 18.47
N VAL A 44 0.26 -3.34 18.47
CA VAL A 44 1.40 -4.25 18.27
C VAL A 44 1.52 -5.27 19.40
N SER A 45 1.33 -4.83 20.65
CA SER A 45 1.36 -5.71 21.83
C SER A 45 0.21 -6.73 21.82
N ASP A 46 -1.02 -6.25 21.58
CA ASP A 46 -2.21 -7.10 21.48
C ASP A 46 -2.06 -8.11 20.33
N ALA A 47 -1.59 -7.66 19.15
CA ALA A 47 -1.32 -8.52 18.00
C ALA A 47 -0.35 -9.66 18.34
N LEU A 48 0.77 -9.35 18.99
CA LEU A 48 1.74 -10.36 19.43
C LEU A 48 1.10 -11.36 20.40
N GLN A 49 0.31 -10.87 21.36
CA GLN A 49 -0.38 -11.72 22.34
C GLN A 49 -1.37 -12.68 21.65
N PHE A 50 -2.19 -12.20 20.72
CA PHE A 50 -3.17 -13.05 20.01
C PHE A 50 -2.50 -14.06 19.08
N LEU A 51 -1.38 -13.70 18.44
CA LEU A 51 -0.56 -14.65 17.67
C LEU A 51 0.00 -15.74 18.59
N ARG A 52 0.58 -15.35 19.73
CA ARG A 52 1.16 -16.27 20.72
C ARG A 52 0.12 -17.26 21.26
N ASN A 53 -1.11 -16.81 21.50
CA ASN A 53 -2.17 -17.64 22.03
C ASN A 53 -2.83 -18.55 20.97
N GLY A 54 -2.42 -18.46 19.70
CA GLY A 54 -3.06 -19.18 18.59
C GLY A 54 -4.48 -18.68 18.28
N GLU A 55 -4.81 -17.46 18.70
CA GLU A 55 -6.12 -16.85 18.46
C GLU A 55 -6.23 -16.29 17.03
N THR A 56 -5.09 -15.95 16.42
CA THR A 56 -5.00 -15.49 15.03
C THR A 56 -3.81 -16.13 14.30
N ASP A 57 -3.93 -16.34 12.98
CA ASP A 57 -2.83 -16.80 12.12
C ASP A 57 -2.02 -15.61 11.54
N MET A 58 -2.63 -14.43 11.48
CA MET A 58 -2.02 -13.19 11.01
C MET A 58 -2.58 -12.01 11.78
N ALA A 59 -1.70 -11.08 12.13
CA ALA A 59 -2.10 -9.76 12.56
C ALA A 59 -1.58 -8.68 11.60
N ALA A 60 -2.42 -7.68 11.28
CA ALA A 60 -2.04 -6.52 10.48
C ALA A 60 -2.28 -5.25 11.31
N VAL A 61 -1.29 -4.37 11.40
CA VAL A 61 -1.37 -3.11 12.16
C VAL A 61 -1.02 -1.94 11.24
N TYR A 62 -1.89 -0.95 11.19
CA TYR A 62 -1.68 0.31 10.46
C TYR A 62 -1.31 1.45 11.42
N TYR A 63 -0.43 2.34 10.97
CA TYR A 63 0.00 3.53 11.70
C TYR A 63 0.26 4.68 10.74
N GLU A 64 -0.34 5.83 11.01
CA GLU A 64 -0.41 6.94 10.05
C GLU A 64 0.41 8.16 10.46
N ARG A 65 0.80 8.28 11.73
CA ARG A 65 1.36 9.54 12.24
C ARG A 65 2.61 10.02 11.49
N ILE A 66 3.46 9.13 10.98
CA ILE A 66 4.63 9.55 10.17
C ILE A 66 4.20 10.33 8.93
N ASP A 67 3.13 9.90 8.28
CA ASP A 67 2.54 10.56 7.12
C ASP A 67 1.93 11.92 7.51
N VAL A 68 1.16 11.95 8.61
CA VAL A 68 0.57 13.19 9.15
C VAL A 68 1.62 14.26 9.44
N GLU A 69 2.69 13.92 10.16
CA GLU A 69 3.75 14.90 10.45
C GLU A 69 4.55 15.26 9.19
N GLY A 70 4.68 14.33 8.25
CA GLY A 70 5.29 14.57 6.94
C GLY A 70 4.48 15.60 6.12
N HIS A 71 3.16 15.51 6.15
CA HIS A 71 2.27 16.51 5.56
C HIS A 71 2.35 17.86 6.26
N HIS A 72 2.16 17.88 7.58
CA HIS A 72 2.05 19.12 8.35
C HIS A 72 3.35 19.91 8.46
N TYR A 73 4.51 19.24 8.46
CA TYR A 73 5.79 19.89 8.74
C TYR A 73 6.86 19.64 7.66
N GLY A 74 6.59 18.73 6.71
CA GLY A 74 7.50 18.38 5.62
C GLY A 74 8.31 17.10 5.91
N PRO A 75 8.77 16.39 4.85
CA PRO A 75 9.51 15.13 4.96
C PRO A 75 10.82 15.24 5.75
N TRP A 76 11.43 16.43 5.87
CA TRP A 76 12.71 16.63 6.57
C TRP A 76 12.58 17.28 7.96
N SER A 77 11.36 17.38 8.49
CA SER A 77 11.07 18.01 9.79
C SER A 77 11.54 17.20 11.01
N GLU A 78 11.64 17.87 12.17
CA GLU A 78 11.94 17.20 13.43
C GLU A 78 10.72 16.41 13.93
N GLU A 79 9.51 16.90 13.67
CA GLU A 79 8.22 16.30 13.99
C GLU A 79 8.08 14.92 13.32
N ARG A 80 8.35 14.84 12.01
CA ARG A 80 8.35 13.56 11.29
C ARG A 80 9.47 12.63 11.78
N ARG A 81 10.67 13.17 12.12
CA ARG A 81 11.73 12.38 12.78
C ARG A 81 11.28 11.82 14.13
N ASN A 82 10.59 12.61 14.94
CA ASN A 82 10.06 12.18 16.24
C ASN A 82 9.02 11.07 16.09
N ALA A 83 8.07 11.20 15.15
CA ALA A 83 7.11 10.14 14.84
C ALA A 83 7.80 8.84 14.39
N THR A 84 8.93 8.95 13.65
CA THR A 84 9.74 7.78 13.25
C THR A 84 10.40 7.12 14.47
N ARG A 85 10.95 7.89 15.42
CA ARG A 85 11.56 7.37 16.65
C ARG A 85 10.57 6.60 17.53
N VAL A 86 9.29 6.98 17.51
CA VAL A 86 8.23 6.22 18.20
C VAL A 86 8.10 4.83 17.61
N VAL A 87 8.05 4.70 16.28
CA VAL A 87 7.97 3.39 15.62
C VAL A 87 9.20 2.55 15.92
N ASP A 88 10.40 3.13 15.85
CA ASP A 88 11.65 2.46 16.22
C ASP A 88 11.60 1.89 17.64
N HIS A 89 11.14 2.67 18.62
CA HIS A 89 11.00 2.22 20.01
C HIS A 89 9.97 1.08 20.18
N VAL A 90 8.84 1.14 19.46
CA VAL A 90 7.84 0.07 19.48
C VAL A 90 8.39 -1.21 18.87
N LEU A 91 9.14 -1.12 17.76
CA LEU A 91 9.77 -2.29 17.14
C LEU A 91 10.90 -2.87 18.00
N TRP A 92 11.67 -2.03 18.68
CA TRP A 92 12.63 -2.49 19.68
C TRP A 92 11.94 -3.27 20.79
N THR A 93 10.82 -2.75 21.32
CA THR A 93 10.01 -3.42 22.35
C THR A 93 9.44 -4.74 21.84
N LEU A 94 8.88 -4.76 20.62
CA LEU A 94 8.40 -5.98 19.97
C LEU A 94 9.49 -7.05 19.91
N ASN A 95 10.71 -6.68 19.50
CA ASN A 95 11.82 -7.62 19.44
C ASN A 95 12.21 -8.18 20.83
N GLN A 96 12.17 -7.36 21.89
CA GLN A 96 12.38 -7.85 23.25
C GLN A 96 11.30 -8.85 23.67
N GLU A 97 10.03 -8.57 23.38
CA GLU A 97 8.92 -9.45 23.76
C GLU A 97 8.90 -10.75 22.95
N VAL A 98 9.17 -10.70 21.64
CA VAL A 98 9.39 -11.90 20.82
C VAL A 98 10.51 -12.75 21.41
N THR A 99 11.59 -12.12 21.86
CA THR A 99 12.73 -12.82 22.46
C THR A 99 12.39 -13.51 23.79
N LYS A 100 11.65 -12.80 24.66
CA LYS A 100 11.25 -13.31 25.99
C LYS A 100 10.17 -14.39 25.94
N THR A 101 9.44 -14.48 24.82
CA THR A 101 8.29 -15.37 24.67
C THR A 101 8.55 -16.57 23.77
N ASP A 102 9.81 -16.78 23.37
CA ASP A 102 10.28 -17.89 22.52
C ASP A 102 9.57 -17.97 21.15
N LEU A 103 9.13 -16.82 20.62
CA LEU A 103 8.43 -16.73 19.31
C LEU A 103 9.38 -16.58 18.11
N GLN A 104 10.69 -16.53 18.32
CA GLN A 104 11.69 -16.26 17.27
C GLN A 104 11.65 -17.30 16.12
N SER A 105 11.28 -18.55 16.42
CA SER A 105 11.19 -19.63 15.42
C SER A 105 9.84 -19.69 14.71
N ASP A 106 8.83 -18.99 15.23
CA ASP A 106 7.42 -19.22 14.87
C ASP A 106 6.72 -17.93 14.38
N LEU A 107 7.42 -16.79 14.41
CA LEU A 107 6.89 -15.50 14.00
C LEU A 107 7.73 -14.86 12.89
N ASN A 108 7.07 -14.58 11.77
CA ASN A 108 7.56 -13.65 10.75
C ASN A 108 6.93 -12.27 10.94
N VAL A 109 7.73 -11.22 10.83
CA VAL A 109 7.32 -9.81 10.88
C VAL A 109 7.68 -9.17 9.55
N ILE A 110 6.71 -8.56 8.88
CA ILE A 110 6.88 -7.79 7.65
C ILE A 110 6.46 -6.35 7.92
N LEU A 111 7.26 -5.40 7.47
CA LEU A 111 6.99 -3.96 7.55
C LEU A 111 7.14 -3.34 6.17
N PHE A 112 6.22 -2.47 5.80
CA PHE A 112 6.31 -1.69 4.57
C PHE A 112 5.52 -0.38 4.70
N SER A 113 5.80 0.56 3.81
CA SER A 113 4.92 1.71 3.55
C SER A 113 4.27 1.59 2.17
N ASP A 114 3.16 2.27 2.01
CA ASP A 114 2.42 2.43 0.77
C ASP A 114 3.09 3.43 -0.19
N HIS A 115 3.71 4.49 0.33
CA HIS A 115 4.48 5.48 -0.44
C HIS A 115 5.57 6.17 0.39
N GLY A 116 6.26 7.13 -0.23
CA GLY A 116 7.12 8.12 0.41
C GLY A 116 6.44 9.49 0.53
N MET A 117 7.22 10.57 0.60
CA MET A 117 6.76 11.94 0.83
C MET A 117 7.78 12.94 0.26
N THR A 118 7.33 14.01 -0.41
CA THR A 118 8.18 15.10 -0.92
C THR A 118 7.70 16.46 -0.41
N ASP A 119 8.57 17.47 -0.47
CA ASP A 119 8.24 18.84 -0.09
C ASP A 119 7.26 19.49 -1.10
N ILE A 120 6.33 20.30 -0.61
CA ILE A 120 5.48 21.17 -1.43
C ILE A 120 5.65 22.63 -1.05
N TYR A 121 5.30 23.53 -1.97
CA TYR A 121 5.62 24.96 -1.85
C TYR A 121 4.38 25.84 -2.05
N TRP A 122 3.48 25.84 -1.08
CA TRP A 122 2.38 26.81 -1.09
C TRP A 122 2.92 28.21 -0.78
N MET A 123 2.47 29.29 -1.43
CA MET A 123 1.50 29.36 -2.52
C MET A 123 2.14 29.43 -3.92
N ASP A 124 3.48 29.40 -4.00
CA ASP A 124 4.24 29.60 -5.24
C ASP A 124 4.03 28.48 -6.27
N LYS A 125 3.89 27.23 -5.80
CA LYS A 125 3.67 26.05 -6.64
C LYS A 125 2.26 25.49 -6.52
N VAL A 126 1.24 26.36 -6.59
CA VAL A 126 -0.18 25.98 -6.58
C VAL A 126 -0.81 26.26 -7.94
N ILE A 127 -1.41 25.24 -8.55
CA ILE A 127 -2.19 25.32 -9.78
C ILE A 127 -3.66 25.46 -9.40
N GLU A 128 -4.28 26.58 -9.76
CA GLU A 128 -5.70 26.86 -9.52
C GLU A 128 -6.52 26.57 -10.78
N LEU A 129 -7.33 25.51 -10.79
CA LEU A 129 -8.07 25.11 -11.98
C LEU A 129 -9.04 26.19 -12.48
N VAL A 130 -9.59 27.02 -11.60
CA VAL A 130 -10.50 28.13 -11.97
C VAL A 130 -9.85 29.18 -12.87
N THR A 131 -8.53 29.23 -12.98
CA THR A 131 -7.84 30.17 -13.89
C THR A 131 -7.75 29.63 -15.32
N TYR A 132 -7.99 28.34 -15.54
CA TYR A 132 -7.88 27.67 -16.83
C TYR A 132 -9.24 27.24 -17.40
N ILE A 133 -10.16 26.79 -16.55
CA ILE A 133 -11.44 26.20 -16.95
C ILE A 133 -12.64 26.88 -16.29
N ASP A 134 -13.78 26.86 -16.98
CA ASP A 134 -15.08 27.21 -16.39
C ASP A 134 -15.61 26.00 -15.62
N LEU A 135 -15.84 26.15 -14.31
CA LEU A 135 -16.35 25.07 -13.47
C LEU A 135 -17.77 24.63 -13.87
N ASN A 136 -18.53 25.45 -14.60
CA ASN A 136 -19.83 25.05 -15.15
C ASN A 136 -19.71 23.99 -16.26
N ASP A 137 -18.53 23.85 -16.88
CA ASP A 137 -18.25 22.80 -17.86
C ASP A 137 -17.80 21.49 -17.19
N ILE A 138 -17.81 21.40 -15.85
CA ILE A 138 -17.36 20.25 -15.08
C ILE A 138 -18.53 19.65 -14.28
N THR A 139 -18.76 18.35 -14.41
CA THR A 139 -19.77 17.64 -13.61
C THR A 139 -19.21 17.16 -12.29
N GLN A 140 -17.94 16.75 -12.27
CA GLN A 140 -17.29 16.30 -11.05
C GLN A 140 -15.77 16.50 -11.10
N LEU A 141 -15.22 16.91 -9.95
CA LEU A 141 -13.79 16.84 -9.64
C LEU A 141 -13.61 15.89 -8.47
N LYS A 142 -12.57 15.05 -8.52
CA LYS A 142 -12.14 14.24 -7.38
C LYS A 142 -10.69 14.50 -7.07
N ASP A 143 -10.46 14.60 -5.76
CA ASP A 143 -9.19 14.90 -5.12
C ASP A 143 -8.65 16.32 -5.33
N ARG A 144 -7.53 16.61 -4.68
CA ARG A 144 -6.65 17.78 -4.82
C ARG A 144 -5.21 17.31 -4.60
N GLY A 145 -4.23 18.03 -5.11
CA GLY A 145 -2.81 17.74 -4.89
C GLY A 145 -2.13 17.21 -6.14
N ALA A 146 -1.45 16.08 -6.03
CA ALA A 146 -0.61 15.54 -7.09
C ALA A 146 -1.40 15.00 -8.29
N VAL A 147 -2.54 14.34 -8.05
CA VAL A 147 -3.37 13.73 -9.10
C VAL A 147 -4.82 14.15 -8.91
N VAL A 148 -5.42 14.75 -9.95
CA VAL A 148 -6.82 15.21 -9.92
C VAL A 148 -7.59 14.56 -11.06
N SER A 149 -8.75 13.99 -10.72
CA SER A 149 -9.65 13.40 -11.69
C SER A 149 -10.75 14.36 -12.08
N VAL A 150 -11.00 14.49 -13.40
CA VAL A 150 -11.92 15.48 -13.97
C VAL A 150 -12.96 14.79 -14.86
N TRP A 151 -14.24 15.04 -14.57
CA TRP A 151 -15.37 14.65 -15.42
C TRP A 151 -15.99 15.89 -16.04
N PRO A 152 -15.71 16.17 -17.34
CA PRO A 152 -16.38 17.24 -18.07
C PRO A 152 -17.89 17.00 -18.21
N ALA A 153 -18.65 18.07 -18.43
CA ALA A 153 -20.04 17.98 -18.85
C ALA A 153 -20.17 17.42 -20.27
N GLU A 154 -21.36 16.95 -20.61
CA GLU A 154 -21.65 16.37 -21.92
C GLU A 154 -21.27 17.34 -23.05
N GLY A 155 -20.51 16.85 -24.03
CA GLY A 155 -20.01 17.64 -25.16
C GLY A 155 -18.90 18.65 -24.82
N LYS A 156 -18.38 18.67 -23.59
CA LYS A 156 -17.34 19.62 -23.15
C LYS A 156 -15.94 19.04 -23.03
N GLU A 157 -15.78 17.73 -23.20
CA GLU A 157 -14.49 17.04 -22.96
C GLU A 157 -13.33 17.65 -23.73
N ASP A 158 -13.44 17.82 -25.05
CA ASP A 158 -12.35 18.39 -25.86
C ASP A 158 -12.08 19.86 -25.51
N LYS A 159 -13.11 20.64 -25.17
CA LYS A 159 -12.95 22.03 -24.72
C LYS A 159 -12.12 22.06 -23.43
N VAL A 160 -12.54 21.31 -22.42
CA VAL A 160 -11.89 21.24 -21.11
C VAL A 160 -10.47 20.69 -21.24
N TYR A 161 -10.27 19.63 -22.03
CA TYR A 161 -8.95 19.06 -22.29
C TYR A 161 -7.99 20.08 -22.89
N ASN A 162 -8.42 20.80 -23.94
CA ASN A 162 -7.57 21.79 -24.59
C ASN A 162 -7.23 22.97 -23.67
N GLN A 163 -8.16 23.39 -22.81
CA GLN A 163 -7.91 24.42 -21.79
C GLN A 163 -6.92 23.94 -20.72
N LEU A 164 -7.10 22.72 -20.19
CA LEU A 164 -6.21 22.17 -19.17
C LEU A 164 -4.81 21.89 -19.73
N LYS A 165 -4.67 21.58 -21.02
CA LYS A 165 -3.37 21.30 -21.66
C LYS A 165 -2.42 22.51 -21.63
N SER A 166 -2.92 23.72 -21.40
CA SER A 166 -2.06 24.90 -21.24
C SER A 166 -1.51 25.07 -19.82
N ILE A 167 -1.86 24.19 -18.88
CA ILE A 167 -1.29 24.20 -17.53
C ILE A 167 0.20 23.88 -17.63
N GLU A 168 1.04 24.81 -17.17
CA GLU A 168 2.45 24.53 -16.93
C GLU A 168 2.61 23.69 -15.66
N HIS A 169 3.66 22.88 -15.60
CA HIS A 169 3.99 22.03 -14.45
C HIS A 169 2.97 20.95 -14.09
N ALA A 170 2.13 20.55 -15.04
CA ALA A 170 1.31 19.37 -14.93
C ALA A 170 1.12 18.73 -16.31
N ASN A 171 0.87 17.42 -16.31
CA ASN A 171 0.47 16.69 -17.50
C ASN A 171 -1.02 16.37 -17.43
N VAL A 172 -1.72 16.59 -18.54
CA VAL A 172 -3.15 16.29 -18.67
C VAL A 172 -3.32 15.15 -19.66
N TYR A 173 -3.93 14.07 -19.20
CA TYR A 173 -4.15 12.86 -19.99
C TYR A 173 -5.64 12.64 -20.21
N LYS A 174 -6.02 12.34 -21.46
CA LYS A 174 -7.21 11.54 -21.70
C LYS A 174 -6.95 10.12 -21.19
N LYS A 175 -8.01 9.42 -20.80
CA LYS A 175 -7.91 8.07 -20.21
C LYS A 175 -7.03 7.13 -21.03
N GLU A 176 -7.21 7.07 -22.34
CA GLU A 176 -6.45 6.22 -23.26
C GLU A 176 -4.95 6.55 -23.33
N ASP A 177 -4.62 7.83 -23.14
CA ASP A 177 -3.26 8.38 -23.28
C ASP A 177 -2.46 8.31 -21.96
N ILE A 178 -3.09 7.92 -20.85
CA ILE A 178 -2.37 7.71 -19.59
C ILE A 178 -1.25 6.67 -19.82
N PRO A 179 0.00 6.95 -19.35
CA PRO A 179 1.14 6.07 -19.58
C PRO A 179 0.91 4.63 -19.12
N ASP A 180 1.20 3.66 -20.01
CA ASP A 180 1.00 2.23 -19.73
C ASP A 180 1.75 1.75 -18.49
N ARG A 181 2.93 2.32 -18.21
CA ARG A 181 3.75 1.97 -17.04
C ARG A 181 3.06 2.23 -15.69
N PHE A 182 2.05 3.09 -15.64
CA PHE A 182 1.28 3.31 -14.41
C PHE A 182 0.32 2.16 -14.10
N HIS A 183 0.01 1.31 -15.08
CA HIS A 183 -1.00 0.24 -14.95
C HIS A 183 -2.36 0.74 -14.42
N TYR A 184 -2.66 2.03 -14.64
CA TYR A 184 -3.81 2.73 -14.06
C TYR A 184 -5.00 2.82 -15.02
N LYS A 185 -4.75 3.12 -16.30
CA LYS A 185 -5.76 3.56 -17.28
C LYS A 185 -6.93 2.61 -17.54
N LYS A 186 -6.74 1.31 -17.28
CA LYS A 186 -7.78 0.30 -17.45
C LYS A 186 -8.77 0.24 -16.29
N GLY A 187 -8.56 1.01 -15.21
CA GLY A 187 -9.48 1.08 -14.08
C GLY A 187 -10.87 1.59 -14.49
N LYS A 188 -11.91 0.93 -13.98
CA LYS A 188 -13.31 1.28 -14.27
C LYS A 188 -13.73 2.64 -13.73
N PHE A 189 -13.05 3.14 -12.70
CA PHE A 189 -13.32 4.43 -12.06
C PHE A 189 -12.39 5.55 -12.53
N VAL A 190 -11.44 5.27 -13.42
CA VAL A 190 -10.59 6.30 -14.01
C VAL A 190 -11.46 7.27 -14.80
N SER A 191 -11.31 8.56 -14.49
CA SER A 191 -12.00 9.68 -15.11
C SER A 191 -11.66 9.84 -16.59
N PRO A 192 -12.50 10.56 -17.37
CA PRO A 192 -12.17 10.91 -18.76
C PRO A 192 -10.84 11.67 -18.87
N LEU A 193 -10.62 12.64 -17.99
CA LEU A 193 -9.40 13.45 -17.94
C LEU A 193 -8.73 13.32 -16.57
N THR A 194 -7.43 13.03 -16.56
CA THR A 194 -6.59 12.96 -15.35
C THR A 194 -5.47 13.98 -15.45
N ILE A 195 -5.32 14.81 -14.43
CA ILE A 195 -4.22 15.78 -14.30
C ILE A 195 -3.20 15.21 -13.31
N ILE A 196 -1.92 15.21 -13.68
CA ILE A 196 -0.80 14.78 -12.84
C ILE A 196 0.20 15.93 -12.73
N ALA A 197 0.37 16.49 -11.54
CA ALA A 197 1.32 17.56 -11.27
C ALA A 197 2.77 17.07 -11.35
N GLU A 198 3.69 17.97 -11.72
CA GLU A 198 5.12 17.76 -11.47
C GLU A 198 5.42 17.74 -9.96
N GLU A 199 6.54 17.12 -9.56
CA GLU A 199 6.94 16.99 -8.16
C GLU A 199 6.97 18.35 -7.44
N GLY A 200 6.39 18.42 -6.25
CA GLY A 200 6.31 19.62 -5.43
C GLY A 200 5.25 20.65 -5.86
N TRP A 201 4.56 20.44 -6.98
CA TRP A 201 3.38 21.23 -7.37
C TRP A 201 2.10 20.65 -6.79
N PHE A 202 1.09 21.50 -6.60
CA PHE A 202 -0.18 21.11 -6.00
C PHE A 202 -1.37 21.65 -6.79
N ILE A 203 -2.29 20.78 -7.23
CA ILE A 203 -3.48 21.15 -7.98
C ILE A 203 -4.67 21.33 -7.03
N THR A 204 -5.40 22.43 -7.17
CA THR A 204 -6.65 22.68 -6.45
C THR A 204 -7.64 23.42 -7.34
N VAL A 205 -8.92 23.45 -6.97
CA VAL A 205 -9.92 24.30 -7.63
C VAL A 205 -9.50 25.77 -7.51
N SER A 206 -9.22 26.21 -6.29
CA SER A 206 -8.76 27.55 -5.93
C SER A 206 -7.99 27.49 -4.61
N LYS A 207 -7.16 28.49 -4.31
CA LYS A 207 -6.32 28.51 -3.10
C LYS A 207 -7.11 28.44 -1.79
N ASP A 208 -8.33 28.98 -1.74
CA ASP A 208 -9.20 28.87 -0.56
C ASP A 208 -9.74 27.45 -0.31
N LYS A 209 -9.59 26.54 -1.28
CA LYS A 209 -9.97 25.12 -1.19
C LYS A 209 -8.80 24.19 -0.87
N LEU A 210 -7.60 24.73 -0.62
CA LEU A 210 -6.47 23.94 -0.19
C LEU A 210 -6.77 23.22 1.14
N PRO A 211 -6.23 22.01 1.37
CA PRO A 211 -6.47 21.24 2.58
C PRO A 211 -5.67 21.77 3.78
N PHE A 212 -6.00 22.98 4.23
CA PHE A 212 -5.42 23.55 5.44
C PHE A 212 -5.73 22.67 6.65
N TRP A 213 -4.72 22.37 7.46
CA TRP A 213 -4.90 21.58 8.66
C TRP A 213 -5.23 22.45 9.88
N LYS A 214 -5.63 21.83 10.99
CA LYS A 214 -6.06 22.55 12.20
C LYS A 214 -4.92 22.58 13.21
N ASN A 215 -4.22 23.72 13.29
CA ASN A 215 -3.14 23.94 14.27
C ASN A 215 -3.31 25.21 15.14
N GLY A 216 -4.49 25.84 15.07
CA GLY A 216 -4.78 27.11 15.75
C GLY A 216 -4.49 28.36 14.90
N ALA A 217 -3.79 28.24 13.77
CA ALA A 217 -3.70 29.30 12.76
C ALA A 217 -4.96 29.35 11.88
N SER A 218 -5.22 30.51 11.26
CA SER A 218 -6.34 30.69 10.34
C SER A 218 -6.22 29.88 9.04
N GLN A 219 -4.98 29.62 8.59
CA GLN A 219 -4.65 28.83 7.40
C GLN A 219 -3.33 28.09 7.62
N ALA A 220 -3.38 26.91 8.25
CA ALA A 220 -2.18 26.10 8.45
C ALA A 220 -1.80 25.38 7.14
N TRP A 221 -0.63 25.69 6.60
CA TRP A 221 -0.20 25.15 5.32
C TRP A 221 0.32 23.72 5.46
N GLN A 222 0.17 22.95 4.39
CA GLN A 222 0.85 21.68 4.22
C GLN A 222 2.26 21.95 3.68
N HIS A 223 3.21 21.14 4.10
CA HIS A 223 4.63 21.25 3.77
C HIS A 223 5.18 20.00 3.07
N GLY A 224 4.52 18.85 3.22
CA GLY A 224 4.78 17.66 2.43
C GLY A 224 3.53 17.15 1.72
N TRP A 225 3.72 16.47 0.58
CA TRP A 225 2.65 15.74 -0.10
C TRP A 225 3.16 14.50 -0.84
N HIS A 226 2.24 13.68 -1.31
CA HIS A 226 2.54 12.46 -2.08
C HIS A 226 1.46 12.21 -3.15
N GLY A 227 1.62 11.12 -3.91
CA GLY A 227 0.72 10.74 -5.01
C GLY A 227 1.24 11.13 -6.41
N TYR A 228 2.43 11.70 -6.49
CA TYR A 228 3.12 12.01 -7.75
C TYR A 228 3.52 10.74 -8.51
N ASP A 229 4.29 10.91 -9.59
CA ASP A 229 4.85 9.80 -10.35
C ASP A 229 5.55 8.77 -9.45
N ASN A 230 5.10 7.52 -9.52
CA ASN A 230 5.56 6.43 -8.67
C ASN A 230 7.03 6.02 -8.90
N GLU A 231 7.70 6.56 -9.92
CA GLU A 231 9.13 6.35 -10.16
C GLU A 231 10.01 7.48 -9.58
N PHE A 232 9.42 8.54 -9.02
CA PHE A 232 10.17 9.56 -8.29
C PHE A 232 10.79 9.00 -7.01
N ILE A 233 12.00 9.48 -6.71
CA ILE A 233 12.79 8.95 -5.60
C ILE A 233 12.11 9.19 -4.25
N ASP A 234 11.49 10.35 -4.09
CA ASP A 234 10.78 10.72 -2.86
C ASP A 234 9.47 9.93 -2.68
N MET A 235 8.91 9.35 -3.75
CA MET A 235 7.72 8.50 -3.69
C MET A 235 8.03 7.05 -3.32
N ARG A 236 9.30 6.69 -3.17
CA ARG A 236 9.70 5.33 -2.76
C ARG A 236 9.30 5.07 -1.31
N GLY A 237 8.52 4.02 -1.11
CA GLY A 237 8.31 3.44 0.21
C GLY A 237 9.47 2.56 0.68
N PHE A 238 9.29 1.90 1.82
CA PHE A 238 10.24 0.91 2.33
C PHE A 238 9.63 -0.49 2.45
N PHE A 239 10.49 -1.51 2.53
CA PHE A 239 10.13 -2.88 2.88
C PHE A 239 11.23 -3.47 3.76
N MET A 240 10.83 -4.08 4.88
CA MET A 240 11.69 -4.81 5.80
C MET A 240 10.98 -6.09 6.26
N ALA A 241 11.74 -7.14 6.52
CA ALA A 241 11.21 -8.37 7.05
C ALA A 241 12.20 -9.05 7.99
N TYR A 242 11.68 -9.75 9.00
CA TYR A 242 12.43 -10.47 10.01
C TYR A 242 11.65 -11.73 10.41
N GLY A 243 12.34 -12.83 10.66
CA GLY A 243 11.72 -14.08 11.11
C GLY A 243 12.39 -15.32 10.52
N PRO A 244 11.89 -16.51 10.87
CA PRO A 244 12.48 -17.79 10.49
C PRO A 244 12.56 -18.02 8.98
N ASP A 245 11.66 -17.43 8.18
CA ASP A 245 11.63 -17.63 6.72
C ASP A 245 12.50 -16.63 5.94
N PHE A 246 13.08 -15.64 6.61
CA PHE A 246 13.82 -14.55 5.99
C PHE A 246 15.33 -14.68 6.19
N LYS A 247 16.12 -14.29 5.17
CA LYS A 247 17.58 -14.25 5.30
C LYS A 247 18.01 -13.16 6.29
N VAL A 248 18.96 -13.50 7.16
CA VAL A 248 19.53 -12.58 8.14
C VAL A 248 20.59 -11.68 7.48
N ASN A 249 20.60 -10.39 7.82
CA ASN A 249 21.56 -9.39 7.31
C ASN A 249 21.63 -9.35 5.77
N TYR A 250 20.50 -9.56 5.12
CA TYR A 250 20.39 -9.56 3.66
C TYR A 250 19.85 -8.23 3.16
N LYS A 251 20.55 -7.62 2.18
CA LYS A 251 20.08 -6.43 1.46
C LYS A 251 19.59 -6.84 0.09
N SER A 252 18.28 -6.80 -0.10
CA SER A 252 17.67 -7.03 -1.41
C SER A 252 17.93 -5.86 -2.36
N GLY A 253 17.88 -6.12 -3.66
CA GLY A 253 17.59 -5.06 -4.64
C GLY A 253 16.16 -4.51 -4.46
N PRO A 254 15.82 -3.39 -5.12
CA PRO A 254 14.48 -2.81 -5.02
C PRO A 254 13.39 -3.77 -5.51
N ILE A 255 12.27 -3.79 -4.81
CA ILE A 255 11.06 -4.53 -5.17
C ILE A 255 9.92 -3.54 -5.47
N ARG A 256 8.81 -4.02 -6.01
CA ARG A 256 7.60 -3.22 -6.24
C ARG A 256 6.51 -3.61 -5.23
N ALA A 257 5.59 -2.71 -4.92
CA ALA A 257 4.48 -2.98 -4.01
C ALA A 257 3.68 -4.25 -4.40
N VAL A 258 3.49 -4.49 -5.70
CA VAL A 258 2.82 -5.69 -6.24
C VAL A 258 3.53 -7.01 -5.91
N ASP A 259 4.80 -6.98 -5.51
CA ASP A 259 5.56 -8.18 -5.18
C ASP A 259 5.29 -8.66 -3.75
N VAL A 260 4.91 -7.75 -2.84
CA VAL A 260 4.76 -8.02 -1.39
C VAL A 260 3.70 -9.09 -1.13
N TYR A 261 2.61 -9.12 -1.92
CA TYR A 261 1.56 -10.13 -1.80
C TYR A 261 2.10 -11.57 -1.88
N ASN A 262 3.04 -11.83 -2.79
CA ASN A 262 3.62 -13.17 -2.95
C ASN A 262 4.52 -13.55 -1.76
N ILE A 263 5.24 -12.60 -1.17
CA ILE A 263 6.01 -12.82 0.07
C ILE A 263 5.06 -13.23 1.19
N MET A 264 4.01 -12.42 1.42
CA MET A 264 3.03 -12.68 2.47
C MET A 264 2.37 -14.05 2.31
N CYS A 265 1.89 -14.39 1.11
CA CYS A 265 1.28 -15.70 0.86
C CYS A 265 2.25 -16.85 1.15
N THR A 266 3.51 -16.71 0.75
CA THR A 266 4.53 -17.75 0.93
C THR A 266 4.77 -18.05 2.41
N VAL A 267 5.05 -17.02 3.23
CA VAL A 267 5.33 -17.21 4.67
C VAL A 267 4.09 -17.60 5.48
N LEU A 268 2.89 -17.37 4.94
CA LEU A 268 1.63 -17.82 5.53
C LEU A 268 1.21 -19.24 5.10
N GLY A 269 1.96 -19.86 4.18
CA GLY A 269 1.63 -21.17 3.61
C GLY A 269 0.34 -21.17 2.79
N ILE A 270 0.07 -20.10 2.05
CA ILE A 270 -1.13 -19.92 1.23
C ILE A 270 -0.71 -19.83 -0.24
N GLU A 271 -1.42 -20.54 -1.11
CA GLU A 271 -1.22 -20.39 -2.55
C GLU A 271 -1.65 -18.99 -3.00
N PRO A 272 -0.73 -18.18 -3.58
CA PRO A 272 -1.08 -16.85 -4.06
C PRO A 272 -2.05 -16.94 -5.23
N LEU A 273 -3.10 -16.12 -5.21
CA LEU A 273 -3.94 -15.92 -6.38
C LEU A 273 -3.16 -15.24 -7.50
N SER A 274 -3.62 -15.37 -8.75
CA SER A 274 -3.03 -14.68 -9.90
C SER A 274 -2.91 -13.18 -9.64
N ASN A 275 -1.69 -12.65 -9.77
CA ASN A 275 -1.34 -11.26 -9.47
C ASN A 275 -0.21 -10.76 -10.39
N ASN A 276 0.16 -9.49 -10.27
CA ASN A 276 1.18 -8.86 -11.12
C ASN A 276 2.59 -8.82 -10.48
N GLY A 277 2.76 -9.40 -9.30
CA GLY A 277 4.07 -9.52 -8.65
C GLY A 277 4.99 -10.47 -9.40
N SER A 278 6.29 -10.21 -9.31
CA SER A 278 7.33 -11.01 -9.96
C SER A 278 8.15 -11.77 -8.94
N TRP A 279 7.96 -13.09 -8.88
CA TRP A 279 8.70 -13.96 -7.96
C TRP A 279 10.22 -13.81 -8.07
N SER A 280 10.73 -13.64 -9.30
CA SER A 280 12.16 -13.44 -9.57
C SER A 280 12.79 -12.25 -8.85
N ARG A 281 12.02 -11.21 -8.49
CA ARG A 281 12.51 -10.03 -7.75
C ARG A 281 12.64 -10.28 -6.24
N ILE A 282 11.90 -11.25 -5.70
CA ILE A 282 11.75 -11.45 -4.25
C ILE A 282 12.23 -12.80 -3.74
N LYS A 283 12.44 -13.79 -4.63
CA LYS A 283 12.80 -15.16 -4.24
C LYS A 283 14.04 -15.26 -3.34
N ASP A 284 14.99 -14.33 -3.50
CA ASP A 284 16.24 -14.34 -2.76
C ASP A 284 16.14 -13.66 -1.38
N ILE A 285 14.97 -13.12 -1.02
CA ILE A 285 14.67 -12.58 0.31
C ILE A 285 14.45 -13.72 1.33
N LEU A 286 13.95 -14.88 0.88
CA LEU A 286 13.57 -16.02 1.71
C LEU A 286 14.73 -17.04 1.86
N ILE A 287 14.80 -17.76 2.99
CA ILE A 287 15.85 -18.78 3.23
C ILE A 287 15.60 -20.09 2.46
N ASN A 288 14.34 -20.52 2.36
CA ASN A 288 13.96 -21.81 1.79
C ASN A 288 13.14 -21.57 0.52
N GLN A 289 13.70 -21.94 -0.63
CA GLN A 289 13.00 -21.92 -1.93
C GLN A 289 11.95 -23.05 -2.07
N ALA A 290 11.70 -23.81 -1.00
CA ALA A 290 11.19 -25.18 -1.06
C ALA A 290 9.83 -25.39 -0.36
N THR A 291 8.90 -24.44 -0.48
CA THR A 291 7.47 -24.68 -0.16
C THR A 291 6.54 -23.97 -1.12
N MET A 292 6.90 -23.89 -2.41
CA MET A 292 5.83 -24.07 -3.40
C MET A 292 5.54 -25.56 -3.42
N VAL A 293 4.36 -25.93 -2.94
CA VAL A 293 3.79 -27.28 -3.09
C VAL A 293 4.14 -27.74 -4.50
N ARG A 294 5.07 -28.70 -4.61
CA ARG A 294 5.23 -29.42 -5.87
C ARG A 294 3.81 -29.92 -6.19
N PRO A 295 3.25 -29.68 -7.40
CA PRO A 295 2.10 -30.47 -7.79
C PRO A 295 2.56 -31.91 -7.60
N VAL A 296 1.78 -32.71 -6.87
CA VAL A 296 2.03 -34.14 -6.76
C VAL A 296 2.23 -34.61 -8.20
N GLN A 297 3.50 -34.81 -8.59
CA GLN A 297 3.80 -35.31 -9.91
C GLN A 297 3.07 -36.64 -9.96
N LEU A 298 2.39 -36.86 -11.08
CA LEU A 298 1.61 -38.05 -11.41
C LEU A 298 2.43 -39.36 -11.40
N GLU A 299 3.54 -39.44 -10.67
CA GLU A 299 4.37 -40.65 -10.53
C GLU A 299 3.62 -41.77 -9.81
N HIS A 300 2.62 -41.45 -8.98
CA HIS A 300 1.79 -42.47 -8.31
C HIS A 300 0.74 -43.10 -9.24
N CYS A 301 0.33 -42.44 -10.33
CA CYS A 301 -0.58 -43.06 -11.31
C CYS A 301 0.14 -44.03 -12.24
N LEU A 302 1.41 -43.77 -12.58
CA LEU A 302 2.18 -44.65 -13.45
C LEU A 302 2.55 -45.96 -12.75
N LEU A 303 2.88 -45.93 -11.45
CA LEU A 303 3.18 -47.15 -10.68
C LEU A 303 1.95 -48.06 -10.54
N VAL A 304 0.76 -47.47 -10.33
CA VAL A 304 -0.50 -48.23 -10.25
C VAL A 304 -0.88 -48.82 -11.61
N MET A 305 -0.71 -48.07 -12.71
CA MET A 305 -0.95 -48.62 -14.05
C MET A 305 0.06 -49.72 -14.43
N PHE A 306 1.33 -49.61 -14.01
CA PHE A 306 2.35 -50.63 -14.28
C PHE A 306 2.08 -51.92 -13.48
N LEU A 307 1.63 -51.80 -12.22
CA LEU A 307 1.21 -52.94 -11.40
C LEU A 307 -0.05 -53.63 -11.92
N LEU A 308 -1.02 -52.87 -12.45
CA LEU A 308 -2.22 -53.45 -13.07
C LEU A 308 -1.92 -54.15 -14.41
N LEU A 309 -0.97 -53.64 -15.20
CA LEU A 309 -0.48 -54.29 -16.43
C LEU A 309 0.30 -55.58 -16.16
N LEU A 310 1.05 -55.65 -15.05
CA LEU A 310 1.76 -56.88 -14.67
C LEU A 310 0.81 -57.97 -14.16
N LEU A 311 -0.32 -57.59 -13.52
CA LEU A 311 -1.32 -58.53 -13.05
C LEU A 311 -2.21 -59.10 -14.18
N SER A 312 -2.39 -58.37 -15.28
CA SER A 312 -3.17 -58.86 -16.44
C SER A 312 -2.39 -59.75 -17.41
N LEU A 313 -1.06 -59.87 -17.25
CA LEU A 313 -0.21 -60.77 -18.01
C LEU A 313 -0.10 -62.18 -17.38
N TRP A 314 -0.73 -62.40 -16.23
CA TRP A 314 -0.75 -63.68 -15.49
C TRP A 314 -2.18 -64.20 -15.23
N ALA A 315 -3.13 -63.80 -16.06
CA ALA A 315 -4.50 -64.31 -16.10
C ALA A 315 -4.84 -64.83 -17.51
#